data_AF-A0A5R8QAP3-F1
#
_entry.id   AF-A0A5R8QAP3-F1
#
_cell.length_a   1.000
_cell.length_b   1.000
_cell.length_c   1.000
_cell.angle_alpha   90.00
_cell.angle_beta   90.00
_cell.angle_gamma   90.00
#
_symmetry.space_group_name_H-M   'P 1'
#
loop_
_entity.id
_entity.type
_entity.pdbx_description
1 polymer ?
#
loop_
_entity_poly.entity_id
_entity_poly.type
_entity_poly.pdbx_seq_one_letter_code
_entity_poly.pdbx_strand_id
1 'polypeptide(L)'
;MLAACGDKANDKSPSRSTSPQPPKARTVLEFLENPEALDEAWARCRNDPGGLGATGECVNAGYAKERLMMLGRERAIQSLKR
;
A
#
# COMPACT_ATOMS: atom_id res chain seq x y z
N MET A 1 35.93 26.29 49.26
CA MET A 1 35.61 27.19 48.14
C MET A 1 34.38 26.65 47.43
N LEU A 2 33.39 27.50 47.20
CA LEU A 2 32.14 27.24 46.48
C LEU A 2 32.38 27.15 44.96
N ALA A 3 31.68 26.24 44.28
CA ALA A 3 31.08 26.37 42.94
C ALA A 3 30.58 24.99 42.49
N ALA A 4 29.54 24.78 41.69
CA ALA A 4 28.32 25.49 41.31
C ALA A 4 27.51 24.49 40.46
N CYS A 5 26.20 24.68 40.40
CA CYS A 5 25.15 23.91 39.73
C CYS A 5 25.33 23.64 38.22
N GLY A 6 24.71 22.57 37.72
CA GLY A 6 24.64 22.25 36.29
C GLY A 6 23.53 21.23 35.96
N ASP A 7 22.28 21.62 36.14
CA ASP A 7 21.08 20.93 35.68
C ASP A 7 20.92 21.14 34.16
N LYS A 8 20.83 20.05 33.38
CA LYS A 8 20.18 20.04 32.06
C LYS A 8 19.61 18.65 31.79
N ALA A 9 18.34 18.47 32.15
CA ALA A 9 17.43 17.60 31.41
C ALA A 9 17.55 17.92 29.91
N ASN A 10 17.97 16.94 29.11
CA ASN A 10 17.76 17.00 27.68
C ASN A 10 16.80 15.88 27.30
N ASP A 11 15.54 16.25 27.40
CA ASP A 11 14.42 15.67 26.67
C ASP A 11 14.80 15.64 25.19
N LYS A 12 15.28 14.49 24.71
CA LYS A 12 15.42 14.26 23.28
C LYS A 12 14.59 13.04 22.94
N SER A 13 13.31 13.34 22.76
CA SER A 13 12.36 12.67 21.89
C SER A 13 13.01 11.58 21.03
N PRO A 14 12.48 10.35 20.98
CA PRO A 14 12.83 9.47 19.88
C PRO A 14 12.36 10.18 18.62
N SER A 15 13.31 10.79 17.89
CA SER A 15 13.11 11.15 16.51
C SER A 15 12.67 9.86 15.84
N ARG A 16 11.35 9.71 15.67
CA ARG A 16 10.78 8.76 14.73
C ARG A 16 11.40 9.16 13.42
N SER A 17 12.45 8.45 13.04
CA SER A 17 12.86 8.32 11.66
C SER A 17 11.64 7.75 10.95
N THR A 18 10.73 8.62 10.54
CA THR A 18 9.66 8.29 9.61
C THR A 18 10.36 8.14 8.28
N SER A 19 11.13 7.07 8.12
CA SER A 19 11.49 6.58 6.79
C SER A 19 10.17 6.46 6.04
N PRO A 20 10.02 7.10 4.86
CA PRO A 20 8.80 6.95 4.09
C PRO A 20 8.64 5.46 3.81
N GLN A 21 7.70 4.82 4.51
CA GLN A 21 7.36 3.45 4.23
C GLN A 21 6.93 3.42 2.77
N PRO A 22 7.43 2.46 1.96
CA PRO A 22 6.92 2.30 0.61
C PRO A 22 5.39 2.19 0.70
N PRO A 23 4.64 2.88 -0.19
CA PRO A 23 3.20 2.86 -0.14
C PRO A 23 2.71 1.41 -0.12
N LYS A 24 1.87 1.09 0.85
CA LYS A 24 1.33 -0.27 1.00
C LYS A 24 0.55 -0.61 -0.26
N ALA A 25 0.86 -1.76 -0.86
CA ALA A 25 0.11 -2.25 -2.00
C ALA A 25 -1.37 -2.42 -1.66
N ARG A 26 -2.24 -1.89 -2.52
CA ARG A 26 -3.70 -2.07 -2.41
C ARG A 26 -4.05 -3.54 -2.55
N THR A 27 -5.03 -3.98 -1.78
CA THR A 27 -5.57 -5.34 -1.84
C THR A 27 -6.47 -5.54 -3.07
N VAL A 28 -6.76 -6.80 -3.38
CA VAL A 28 -7.71 -7.18 -4.44
C VAL A 28 -9.10 -6.57 -4.18
N LEU A 29 -9.54 -6.53 -2.92
CA LEU A 29 -10.83 -5.95 -2.54
C LEU A 29 -10.85 -4.43 -2.80
N GLU A 30 -9.79 -3.70 -2.40
CA GLU A 30 -9.70 -2.25 -2.64
C GLU A 30 -9.75 -1.90 -4.13
N PHE A 31 -9.14 -2.72 -4.99
CA PHE A 31 -9.26 -2.56 -6.44
C PHE A 31 -10.65 -2.91 -6.99
N LEU A 32 -11.30 -3.93 -6.44
CA LEU A 32 -12.67 -4.25 -6.82
C LEU A 32 -13.67 -3.19 -6.33
N GLU A 33 -13.39 -2.50 -5.23
CA GLU A 33 -14.19 -1.37 -4.75
C GLU A 33 -13.92 -0.09 -5.55
N ASN A 34 -12.68 0.15 -5.98
CA ASN A 34 -12.29 1.32 -6.78
C ASN A 34 -11.89 0.96 -8.23
N PRO A 35 -12.81 1.09 -9.22
CA PRO A 35 -12.55 0.74 -10.62
C PRO A 35 -11.46 1.59 -11.27
N GLU A 36 -11.44 2.88 -10.99
CA GLU A 36 -10.48 3.80 -11.60
C GLU A 36 -9.05 3.45 -11.16
N ALA A 37 -8.86 3.16 -9.87
CA ALA A 37 -7.57 2.71 -9.36
C ALA A 37 -7.14 1.38 -9.99
N LEU A 38 -8.07 0.45 -10.23
CA LEU A 38 -7.78 -0.81 -10.89
C LEU A 38 -7.34 -0.61 -12.34
N ASP A 39 -8.05 0.21 -13.11
CA ASP A 39 -7.68 0.44 -14.51
C ASP A 39 -6.36 1.21 -14.64
N GLU A 40 -6.08 2.19 -13.76
CA GLU A 40 -4.79 2.88 -13.70
C GLU A 40 -3.64 1.91 -13.37
N ALA A 41 -3.78 1.14 -12.28
CA ALA A 41 -2.77 0.18 -11.87
C ALA A 41 -2.57 -0.87 -12.95
N TRP A 42 -3.65 -1.44 -13.49
CA TRP A 42 -3.58 -2.46 -14.53
C TRP A 42 -2.97 -1.96 -15.84
N ALA A 43 -3.20 -0.69 -16.21
CA ALA A 43 -2.53 -0.06 -17.35
C ALA A 43 -1.02 0.09 -17.10
N ARG A 44 -0.62 0.57 -15.92
CA ARG A 44 0.80 0.68 -15.54
C ARG A 44 1.51 -0.67 -15.53
N CYS A 45 0.87 -1.68 -14.93
CA CYS A 45 1.45 -3.01 -14.75
C CYS A 45 1.61 -3.79 -16.06
N ARG A 46 0.69 -3.63 -17.02
CA ARG A 46 0.80 -4.29 -18.33
C ARG A 46 1.93 -3.74 -19.19
N ASN A 47 2.34 -2.50 -18.98
CA ASN A 47 3.42 -1.86 -19.73
C ASN A 47 4.81 -2.31 -19.25
N ASP A 48 4.92 -2.86 -18.04
CA ASP A 48 6.17 -3.40 -17.50
C ASP A 48 5.92 -4.71 -16.73
N PRO A 49 5.68 -5.84 -17.44
CA PRO A 49 5.41 -7.12 -16.81
C PRO A 49 6.65 -7.70 -16.10
N GLY A 50 7.87 -7.28 -16.47
CA GLY A 50 9.13 -7.80 -15.92
C GLY A 50 9.63 -7.05 -14.68
N GLY A 51 9.41 -5.74 -14.60
CA GLY A 51 9.80 -4.92 -13.45
C GLY A 51 8.66 -4.74 -12.44
N LEU A 52 7.57 -4.09 -12.85
CA LEU A 52 6.43 -3.79 -11.98
C LEU A 52 5.46 -4.95 -11.79
N GLY A 53 5.36 -5.86 -12.76
CA GLY A 53 4.41 -6.99 -12.73
C GLY A 53 4.53 -7.88 -11.48
N ALA A 54 5.72 -7.98 -10.88
CA ALA A 54 5.96 -8.74 -9.65
C ALA A 54 5.66 -7.96 -8.36
N THR A 55 5.34 -6.67 -8.44
CA THR A 55 4.99 -5.87 -7.26
C THR A 55 3.63 -6.31 -6.71
N GLY A 56 3.46 -6.24 -5.40
CA GLY A 56 2.18 -6.59 -4.76
C GLY A 56 1.00 -5.79 -5.32
N GLU A 57 1.24 -4.56 -5.77
CA GLU A 57 0.21 -3.72 -6.39
C GLU A 57 -0.25 -4.29 -7.74
N CYS A 58 0.69 -4.67 -8.60
CA CYS A 58 0.38 -5.26 -9.90
C CYS A 58 -0.22 -6.66 -9.82
N VAL A 59 0.28 -7.47 -8.89
CA VAL A 59 -0.27 -8.79 -8.61
C VAL A 59 -1.72 -8.67 -8.13
N ASN A 60 -2.00 -7.77 -7.19
CA ASN A 60 -3.36 -7.57 -6.68
C ASN A 60 -4.30 -6.96 -7.73
N ALA A 61 -3.81 -6.03 -8.55
CA ALA A 61 -4.56 -5.49 -9.69
C ALA A 61 -4.89 -6.57 -10.73
N GLY A 62 -3.93 -7.46 -11.03
CA GLY A 62 -4.13 -8.60 -11.93
C GLY A 62 -5.21 -9.56 -11.42
N TYR A 63 -5.11 -9.97 -10.15
CA TYR A 63 -6.14 -10.83 -9.52
C TYR A 63 -7.51 -10.15 -9.47
N ALA A 64 -7.56 -8.83 -9.23
CA ALA A 64 -8.82 -8.09 -9.26
C ALA A 64 -9.41 -8.07 -10.67
N LYS A 65 -8.60 -7.86 -11.72
CA LYS A 65 -9.07 -7.88 -13.11
C LYS A 65 -9.55 -9.26 -13.53
N GLU A 66 -8.85 -10.31 -13.15
CA GLU A 66 -9.25 -11.70 -13.41
C GLU A 66 -10.61 -12.01 -12.76
N ARG A 67 -10.78 -11.70 -11.47
CA ARG A 67 -12.06 -11.89 -10.76
C ARG A 67 -13.18 -11.06 -11.36
N LEU A 68 -12.89 -9.83 -11.78
CA LEU A 68 -13.84 -8.98 -12.46
C LEU A 68 -14.34 -9.63 -13.77
N MET A 69 -13.44 -10.21 -14.57
CA MET A 69 -13.82 -10.90 -15.82
C MET A 69 -14.57 -12.21 -15.57
N MET A 70 -14.21 -12.98 -14.53
CA MET A 70 -14.82 -14.29 -14.26
C MET A 70 -16.17 -14.20 -13.54
N LEU A 71 -16.30 -13.32 -12.55
CA LEU A 71 -17.44 -13.28 -11.63
C LEU A 71 -18.32 -12.04 -11.78
N GLY A 72 -17.79 -10.98 -12.43
CA GLY A 72 -18.36 -9.65 -12.31
C GLY A 72 -18.04 -8.99 -10.96
N ARG A 73 -18.10 -7.65 -10.92
CA ARG A 73 -17.65 -6.83 -9.78
C ARG A 73 -18.35 -7.19 -8.47
N GLU A 74 -19.68 -7.18 -8.47
CA GLU A 74 -20.47 -7.35 -7.24
C GLU A 74 -20.24 -8.71 -6.60
N ARG A 75 -20.23 -9.78 -7.40
CA ARG A 75 -19.99 -11.15 -6.93
C ARG A 75 -18.55 -11.35 -6.46
N ALA A 76 -17.59 -10.72 -7.14
CA ALA A 76 -16.19 -10.73 -6.71
C ALA A 76 -16.00 -10.07 -5.35
N ILE A 77 -16.61 -8.90 -5.12
CA ILE A 77 -16.59 -8.21 -3.81
C ILE A 77 -17.23 -9.08 -2.73
N GLN A 78 -18.43 -9.64 -2.98
CA GLN A 78 -19.10 -10.50 -2.01
C GLN A 78 -18.26 -11.73 -1.64
N SER A 79 -17.54 -12.32 -2.60
CA SER A 79 -16.68 -13.49 -2.35
C SER A 79 -15.49 -13.21 -1.43
N LEU A 80 -15.09 -11.94 -1.28
CA LEU A 80 -13.92 -11.53 -0.47
C LEU A 80 -14.31 -10.97 0.91
N LYS A 81 -15.59 -10.61 1.11
CA LYS A 81 -16.11 -10.07 2.36
C LYS A 81 -16.68 -11.13 3.31
N ARG A 82 -16.68 -12.40 2.90
CA ARG A 82 -17.29 -13.53 3.59
C ARG A 82 -16.26 -14.28 4.42
#